data_AF-A0A5C9CVR0-F1
#
_entry.id   AF-A0A5C9CVR0-F1
#
_cell.length_a   1.000
_cell.length_b   1.000
_cell.length_c   1.000
_cell.angle_alpha   90.00
_cell.angle_beta   90.00
_cell.angle_gamma   90.00
#
_symmetry.space_group_name_H-M   'P 1'
#
loop_
_entity.id
_entity.type
_entity.pdbx_description
1 polymer ?
#
loop_
_entity_poly.entity_id
_entity_poly.type
_entity_poly.pdbx_seq_one_letter_code
_entity_poly.pdbx_strand_id
1 'polypeptide(L)'
;MSTSEKIALAARMHVMLRRKTGRVTDTEWMACNREYAEEIIRFSNDYAQKEGHPDLAELADKLAAMMLPPRPQANTYKKTDLNHEGSGLIRYIRGIR
;
A
#
# COMPACT_ATOMS: atom_id res chain seq x y z
N MET A 1 -16.81 12.01 -4.80
CA MET A 1 -16.79 10.60 -5.28
C MET A 1 -17.48 9.72 -4.27
N SER A 2 -18.30 8.79 -4.72
CA SER A 2 -19.13 7.90 -3.88
C SER A 2 -18.33 6.70 -3.37
N THR A 3 -18.64 6.24 -2.16
CA THR A 3 -18.06 5.02 -1.55
C THR A 3 -18.24 3.81 -2.46
N SER A 4 -19.32 3.73 -3.21
CA SER A 4 -19.57 2.64 -4.17
C SER A 4 -18.55 2.60 -5.29
N GLU A 5 -18.09 3.76 -5.79
CA GLU A 5 -17.09 3.82 -6.87
C GLU A 5 -15.72 3.36 -6.36
N LYS A 6 -15.38 3.71 -5.11
CA LYS A 6 -14.16 3.26 -4.42
C LYS A 6 -14.12 1.75 -4.24
N ILE A 7 -15.22 1.16 -3.77
CA ILE A 7 -15.36 -0.29 -3.61
C ILE A 7 -15.26 -1.00 -4.97
N ALA A 8 -15.88 -0.46 -6.02
CA ALA A 8 -15.80 -1.04 -7.36
C ALA A 8 -14.35 -1.06 -7.89
N LEU A 9 -13.59 0.02 -7.67
CA LEU A 9 -12.19 0.10 -8.09
C LEU A 9 -11.29 -0.83 -7.25
N ALA A 10 -11.49 -0.89 -5.94
CA ALA A 10 -10.80 -1.80 -5.04
C ALA A 10 -11.06 -3.28 -5.39
N ALA A 11 -12.30 -3.63 -5.73
CA ALA A 11 -12.65 -4.97 -6.18
C ALA A 11 -11.94 -5.37 -7.48
N ARG A 12 -11.84 -4.44 -8.45
CA ARG A 12 -11.08 -4.67 -9.68
C ARG A 12 -9.60 -4.90 -9.40
N MET A 13 -9.00 -4.11 -8.50
CA MET A 13 -7.62 -4.31 -8.04
C MET A 13 -7.43 -5.68 -7.41
N HIS A 14 -8.32 -6.08 -6.50
CA HIS A 14 -8.28 -7.39 -5.87
C HIS A 14 -8.27 -8.54 -6.89
N VAL A 15 -9.22 -8.53 -7.85
CA VAL A 15 -9.33 -9.59 -8.86
C VAL A 15 -8.04 -9.67 -9.68
N MET A 16 -7.48 -8.54 -10.06
CA MET A 16 -6.27 -8.51 -10.88
C MET A 16 -5.05 -9.01 -10.10
N LEU A 17 -4.89 -8.56 -8.86
CA LEU A 17 -3.82 -9.02 -7.96
C LEU A 17 -3.91 -10.51 -7.68
N ARG A 18 -5.11 -11.05 -7.43
CA ARG A 18 -5.30 -12.49 -7.20
C ARG A 18 -4.91 -13.32 -8.42
N ARG A 19 -5.25 -12.85 -9.62
CA ARG A 19 -4.92 -13.55 -10.87
C ARG A 19 -3.42 -13.52 -11.18
N LYS A 20 -2.74 -12.42 -10.90
CA LYS A 20 -1.34 -12.23 -11.27
C LYS A 20 -0.36 -12.75 -10.22
N THR A 21 -0.67 -12.50 -8.95
CA THR A 21 0.24 -12.79 -7.82
C THR A 21 -0.22 -13.96 -6.94
N GLY A 22 -1.45 -14.44 -7.12
CA GLY A 22 -2.08 -15.44 -6.24
C GLY A 22 -2.51 -14.90 -4.87
N ARG A 23 -2.26 -13.61 -4.56
CA ARG A 23 -2.54 -13.02 -3.25
C ARG A 23 -3.98 -12.52 -3.13
N VAL A 24 -4.62 -12.85 -2.01
CA VAL A 24 -5.93 -12.32 -1.61
C VAL A 24 -5.68 -11.00 -0.86
N THR A 25 -6.30 -9.92 -1.32
CA THR A 25 -6.23 -8.58 -0.69
C THR A 25 -7.61 -8.16 -0.19
N ASP A 26 -7.69 -7.39 0.88
CA ASP A 26 -8.99 -6.98 1.41
C ASP A 26 -9.56 -5.80 0.60
N THR A 27 -10.74 -6.00 0.01
CA THR A 27 -11.38 -4.99 -0.84
C THR A 27 -11.99 -3.83 -0.04
N GLU A 28 -12.52 -4.13 1.15
CA GLU A 28 -13.23 -3.13 1.96
C GLU A 28 -12.21 -2.20 2.62
N TRP A 29 -11.13 -2.78 3.15
CA TRP A 29 -10.01 -2.02 3.70
C TRP A 29 -9.29 -1.19 2.63
N MET A 30 -9.13 -1.70 1.40
CA MET A 30 -8.58 -0.92 0.29
C MET A 30 -9.45 0.27 -0.11
N ALA A 31 -10.77 0.17 0.06
CA ALA A 31 -11.68 1.25 -0.27
C ALA A 31 -11.79 2.33 0.82
N CYS A 32 -11.58 1.95 2.09
CA CYS A 32 -11.80 2.81 3.25
C CYS A 32 -10.50 3.33 3.89
N ASN A 33 -9.38 2.62 3.75
CA ASN A 33 -8.09 2.97 4.35
C ASN A 33 -7.08 3.45 3.30
N ARG A 34 -6.69 4.73 3.39
CA ARG A 34 -5.73 5.34 2.47
C ARG A 34 -4.34 4.72 2.55
N GLU A 35 -3.84 4.44 3.75
CA GLU A 35 -2.48 3.92 3.94
C GLU A 35 -2.35 2.51 3.38
N TYR A 36 -3.39 1.70 3.58
CA TYR A 36 -3.46 0.38 2.99
C TYR A 36 -3.54 0.47 1.45
N ALA A 37 -4.38 1.35 0.91
CA ALA A 37 -4.44 1.56 -0.54
C ALA A 37 -3.10 2.02 -1.14
N GLU A 38 -2.39 2.93 -0.48
CA GLU A 38 -1.05 3.41 -0.88
C GLU A 38 -0.03 2.27 -0.96
N GLU A 39 0.00 1.39 0.04
CA GLU A 39 0.88 0.22 0.03
C GLU A 39 0.53 -0.78 -1.09
N ILE A 40 -0.76 -0.99 -1.34
CA ILE A 40 -1.22 -1.85 -2.44
C ILE A 40 -0.83 -1.26 -3.79
N ILE A 41 -0.98 0.06 -3.98
CA ILE A 41 -0.57 0.77 -5.21
C ILE A 41 0.93 0.64 -5.42
N ARG A 42 1.74 0.85 -4.37
CA ARG A 42 3.20 0.70 -4.41
C ARG A 42 3.59 -0.72 -4.83
N PHE A 43 2.98 -1.72 -4.21
CA PHE A 43 3.22 -3.13 -4.53
C PHE A 43 2.81 -3.47 -5.98
N SER A 44 1.63 -3.01 -6.41
CA SER A 44 1.13 -3.23 -7.76
C SER A 44 2.05 -2.63 -8.82
N ASN A 45 2.57 -1.42 -8.58
CA ASN A 45 3.53 -0.77 -9.48
C ASN A 45 4.87 -1.51 -9.53
N ASP A 46 5.43 -1.88 -8.38
CA ASP A 46 6.68 -2.66 -8.34
C ASP A 46 6.54 -4.01 -9.08
N TYR A 47 5.43 -4.71 -8.86
CA TYR A 47 5.13 -5.95 -9.55
C TYR A 47 4.94 -5.75 -11.06
N ALA A 48 4.22 -4.70 -11.46
CA ALA A 48 3.99 -4.37 -12.86
C ALA A 48 5.30 -4.08 -13.61
N GLN A 49 6.25 -3.41 -12.96
CA GLN A 49 7.57 -3.11 -13.54
C GLN A 49 8.45 -4.37 -13.65
N LYS A 50 8.42 -5.25 -12.64
CA LYS A 50 9.21 -6.49 -12.64
C LYS A 50 8.72 -7.52 -13.65
N GLU A 51 7.40 -7.73 -13.72
CA GLU A 51 6.79 -8.80 -14.50
C GLU A 51 6.23 -8.31 -15.86
N GLY A 52 6.33 -7.02 -16.16
CA GLY A 52 5.89 -6.44 -17.43
C GLY A 52 4.37 -6.41 -17.60
N HIS A 53 3.65 -5.90 -16.60
CA HIS A 53 2.18 -5.78 -16.64
C HIS A 53 1.72 -4.32 -16.62
N PRO A 54 1.78 -3.61 -17.76
CA PRO A 54 1.41 -2.19 -17.83
C PRO A 54 -0.05 -1.93 -17.42
N ASP A 55 -0.98 -2.85 -17.72
CA ASP A 55 -2.38 -2.73 -17.30
C ASP A 55 -2.54 -2.67 -15.77
N LEU A 56 -1.64 -3.32 -15.02
CA LEU A 56 -1.63 -3.28 -13.55
C LEU A 56 -1.13 -1.94 -13.02
N ALA A 57 -0.14 -1.36 -13.68
CA ALA A 57 0.31 -0.01 -13.35
C ALA A 57 -0.79 1.03 -13.62
N GLU A 58 -1.49 0.94 -14.76
CA GLU A 58 -2.59 1.85 -15.08
C GLU A 58 -3.76 1.75 -14.08
N LEU A 59 -4.08 0.53 -13.62
CA LEU A 59 -5.15 0.34 -12.64
C LEU A 59 -4.73 0.88 -11.27
N ALA A 60 -3.47 0.71 -10.90
CA ALA A 60 -2.90 1.27 -9.68
C ALA A 60 -2.90 2.81 -9.69
N ASP A 61 -2.58 3.43 -10.82
CA ASP A 61 -2.63 4.90 -11.00
C ASP A 61 -4.06 5.44 -10.85
N LYS A 62 -5.05 4.77 -11.44
CA LYS A 62 -6.47 5.11 -11.25
C LYS A 62 -6.90 5.00 -9.79
N LEU A 63 -6.45 3.96 -9.07
CA LEU A 63 -6.72 3.85 -7.63
C LEU A 63 -6.03 4.98 -6.87
N ALA A 64 -4.80 5.35 -7.25
CA ALA A 64 -4.05 6.44 -6.64
C ALA A 64 -4.77 7.78 -6.79
N ALA A 65 -5.21 8.13 -8.00
CA ALA A 65 -5.96 9.36 -8.26
C ALA A 65 -7.25 9.46 -7.42
N MET A 66 -7.85 8.31 -7.09
CA MET A 66 -9.08 8.25 -6.29
C MET A 66 -8.84 8.25 -4.78
N MET A 67 -7.79 7.58 -4.30
CA MET A 67 -7.54 7.34 -2.87
C MET A 67 -6.53 8.32 -2.27
N LEU A 68 -5.60 8.80 -3.08
CA LEU A 68 -4.55 9.72 -2.70
C LEU A 68 -4.81 11.07 -3.38
N PRO A 69 -5.65 11.95 -2.78
CA PRO A 69 -5.62 13.34 -3.19
C PRO A 69 -4.18 13.85 -3.04
N PRO A 70 -3.72 14.80 -3.89
CA PRO A 70 -2.35 15.29 -3.85
C PRO A 70 -2.04 15.70 -2.42
N ARG A 71 -1.15 14.93 -1.77
CA ARG A 71 -0.71 15.24 -0.42
C ARG A 71 -0.05 16.63 -0.55
N PRO A 72 -0.55 17.70 0.11
CA PRO A 72 0.26 18.91 0.20
C PRO A 72 1.59 18.46 0.77
N GLN A 73 2.64 18.75 0.02
CA GLN A 73 3.98 18.20 0.15
C GLN A 73 4.43 18.37 1.61
N ALA A 74 4.22 17.35 2.43
CA ALA A 74 4.64 17.36 3.81
C ALA A 74 6.15 17.19 3.78
N ASN A 75 6.84 18.28 4.10
CA ASN A 75 8.30 18.41 4.17
C ASN A 75 8.99 17.08 4.46
N THR A 76 9.94 16.75 3.60
CA THR A 76 10.95 15.72 3.79
C THR A 76 11.47 15.77 5.23
N TYR A 77 10.95 14.92 6.11
CA TYR A 77 11.62 14.65 7.37
C TYR A 77 12.88 13.86 7.02
N LYS A 78 14.00 14.58 6.97
CA LYS A 78 15.34 13.99 6.97
C LYS A 78 15.39 13.02 8.13
N LYS A 79 15.50 11.73 7.83
CA LYS A 79 15.96 10.73 8.80
C LYS A 79 17.41 11.07 9.09
N THR A 80 17.64 11.95 10.06
CA THR A 80 18.94 12.21 10.64
C THR A 80 19.51 10.89 11.12
N ASP A 81 20.70 10.56 10.66
CA ASP A 81 21.53 9.46 11.08
C ASP A 81 21.53 9.32 12.61
N LEU A 82 20.83 8.32 13.13
CA LEU A 82 20.92 7.87 14.52
C LEU A 82 21.62 6.51 14.53
N ASN A 83 22.91 6.54 14.23
CA ASN A 83 23.84 5.57 14.79
C ASN A 83 24.69 6.34 15.80
N HIS A 84 24.42 6.15 17.10
CA HIS A 84 25.40 5.71 18.10
C HIS A 84 24.94 6.08 19.54
N GLU A 85 24.84 5.02 20.35
CA GLU A 85 25.12 4.96 21.79
C GLU A 85 23.99 5.38 22.74
N GLY A 86 23.54 4.41 23.55
CA GLY A 86 22.96 4.71 24.86
C GLY A 86 21.60 4.08 25.15
N SER A 87 21.66 2.86 25.70
CA SER A 87 20.79 2.39 26.78
C SER A 87 19.28 2.25 26.55
N GLY A 88 18.84 0.99 26.60
CA GLY A 88 17.77 0.65 27.54
C GLY A 88 16.41 0.31 26.96
N LEU A 89 16.16 -0.99 26.86
CA LEU A 89 14.85 -1.66 27.01
C LEU A 89 13.95 -1.80 25.78
N ILE A 90 14.43 -2.55 24.77
CA ILE A 90 13.52 -3.42 24.00
C ILE A 90 13.51 -4.78 24.70
N ARG A 91 12.62 -4.94 25.68
CA ARG A 91 12.38 -6.23 26.34
C ARG A 91 11.39 -7.02 25.48
N TYR A 92 11.89 -7.71 24.46
CA TYR A 92 11.21 -8.88 23.89
C TYR A 92 11.85 -10.14 24.48
N ILE A 93 11.02 -11.16 24.75
CA ILE A 93 11.19 -12.60 24.47
C ILE A 93 10.32 -13.41 25.45
N ARG A 94 9.21 -13.94 24.91
CA ARG A 94 8.90 -15.38 24.77
C ARG A 94 9.04 -16.29 26.02
N GLY A 95 7.90 -16.76 26.52
CA GLY A 95 7.68 -18.11 27.06
C GLY A 95 6.19 -18.38 26.91
N ILE A 96 5.67 -19.32 26.12
CA ILE A 96 5.86 -20.77 26.13
C ILE A 96 5.88 -21.32 27.57
N ARG A 97 4.68 -21.38 28.17
CA ARG A 97 4.09 -22.62 28.67
C ARG A 97 2.58 -22.46 28.79
#